data_AF-A0A950Q0F2-F1
#
_entry.id   AF-A0A950Q0F2-F1
#
_cell.length_a   1.000
_cell.length_b   1.000
_cell.length_c   1.000
_cell.angle_alpha   90.00
_cell.angle_beta   90.00
_cell.angle_gamma   90.00
#
_symmetry.space_group_name_H-M   'P 1'
#
loop_
_entity.id
_entity.type
_entity.pdbx_description
1 polymer ?
#
loop_
_entity_poly.entity_id
_entity_poly.type
_entity_poly.pdbx_seq_one_letter_code
_entity_poly.pdbx_strand_id
1 'polypeptide(L)'
;SRWGRAYMAIRESEVAARVSGVNAYGYKVSAFALSAGIVGVAGWLGAQRFVLVSSQVATPDQSFRYVIMVAVGGMGTLAGPVIGAFAFSFGFAITWVQNTFRDYQGLLYGTLGLLAVATAPEGTVGNLRRLARAYQLRRAKRGAALRTASIPDVAPELQRPAVRERSDAEGNGVVLHVSGLTKRFGGVAALSEVDLVVERGTVHALIGPNGSGKTTFINVVTGLYKPTAGRIDLDGESLEGLSPAVRSRRGVARTFQNLQLWRRMTVLENVMVGAHARERVGLVQSLLRTPKARRAERHLSERAWGLLHFVGLAGRGRDLAGTLAFADMRRLEIARALASDPEILLLDEPAAGMQVSEIHDLADLIRQVRDAGVTVLLIEHHMDLVMGLSDRVSVLDYGQKIAEGSPAEVRHDARVVAAYLGEETA
;
A
#
# COMPACT_ATOMS: atom_id res chain seq x y z
N SER A 1 -9.00 4.67 -11.64
CA SER A 1 -7.87 5.21 -12.40
C SER A 1 -6.62 5.12 -11.55
N ARG A 2 -5.49 4.83 -12.20
CA ARG A 2 -4.15 4.73 -11.58
C ARG A 2 -3.81 5.86 -10.62
N TRP A 3 -3.99 7.12 -11.05
CA TRP A 3 -3.65 8.31 -10.26
C TRP A 3 -4.57 8.48 -9.04
N GLY A 4 -5.88 8.24 -9.21
CA GLY A 4 -6.83 8.30 -8.10
C GLY A 4 -6.52 7.29 -7.00
N ARG A 5 -6.19 6.04 -7.40
CA ARG A 5 -5.75 5.00 -6.45
C ARG A 5 -4.46 5.39 -5.72
N ALA A 6 -3.48 5.94 -6.42
CA ALA A 6 -2.23 6.40 -5.81
C ALA A 6 -2.44 7.50 -4.77
N TYR A 7 -3.30 8.50 -5.05
CA TYR A 7 -3.61 9.54 -4.07
C TYR A 7 -4.34 8.99 -2.84
N MET A 8 -5.31 8.09 -3.03
CA MET A 8 -5.98 7.42 -1.90
C MET A 8 -4.99 6.60 -1.07
N ALA A 9 -4.09 5.87 -1.74
CA ALA A 9 -3.08 5.06 -1.08
C ALA A 9 -2.11 5.90 -0.22
N ILE A 10 -1.61 7.01 -0.77
CA ILE A 10 -0.73 7.95 -0.04
C ILE A 10 -1.45 8.57 1.15
N ARG A 11 -2.74 8.89 1.01
CA ARG A 11 -3.54 9.50 2.08
C ARG A 11 -3.75 8.57 3.28
N GLU A 12 -3.96 7.27 3.07
CA GLU A 12 -4.16 6.31 4.18
C GLU A 12 -2.84 5.80 4.77
N SER A 13 -1.86 5.45 3.93
CA SER A 13 -0.53 5.01 4.38
C SER A 13 0.54 5.29 3.33
N GLU A 14 1.30 6.36 3.54
CA GLU A 14 2.39 6.75 2.65
C GLU A 14 3.51 5.71 2.62
N VAL A 15 3.82 5.08 3.75
CA VAL A 15 4.87 4.05 3.84
C VAL A 15 4.51 2.86 2.96
N ALA A 16 3.29 2.33 3.09
CA ALA A 16 2.82 1.21 2.29
C ALA A 16 2.76 1.56 0.79
N ALA A 17 2.33 2.78 0.45
CA ALA A 17 2.29 3.24 -0.92
C ALA A 17 3.70 3.27 -1.54
N ARG A 18 4.70 3.79 -0.82
CA ARG A 18 6.09 3.87 -1.30
C ARG A 18 6.71 2.49 -1.55
N VAL A 19 6.49 1.55 -0.63
CA VAL A 19 6.99 0.17 -0.77
C VAL A 19 6.23 -0.58 -1.87
N SER A 20 4.98 -0.23 -2.14
CA SER A 20 4.20 -0.75 -3.28
C SER A 20 4.53 -0.09 -4.63
N GLY A 21 5.63 0.67 -4.73
CA GLY A 21 6.08 1.26 -5.99
C GLY A 21 5.54 2.67 -6.30
N VAL A 22 4.74 3.27 -5.42
CA VAL A 22 4.19 4.63 -5.61
C VAL A 22 5.25 5.68 -5.25
N ASN A 23 5.59 6.56 -6.20
CA ASN A 23 6.46 7.71 -5.92
C ASN A 23 5.68 8.82 -5.20
N ALA A 24 5.53 8.71 -3.87
CA ALA A 24 4.75 9.65 -3.07
C ALA A 24 5.14 11.12 -3.28
N TYR A 25 6.44 11.41 -3.42
CA TYR A 25 6.92 12.77 -3.70
C TYR A 25 6.37 13.32 -5.02
N GLY A 26 6.52 12.57 -6.12
CA GLY A 26 6.02 12.99 -7.43
C GLY A 26 4.50 13.19 -7.45
N TYR A 27 3.76 12.33 -6.76
CA TYR A 27 2.30 12.49 -6.61
C TYR A 27 1.95 13.75 -5.80
N LYS A 28 2.60 14.01 -4.66
CA LYS A 28 2.36 15.22 -3.88
C LYS A 28 2.67 16.49 -4.67
N VAL A 29 3.80 16.52 -5.38
CA VAL A 29 4.18 17.66 -6.24
C VAL A 29 3.16 17.87 -7.36
N SER A 30 2.70 16.80 -8.01
CA SER A 30 1.67 16.91 -9.06
C SER A 30 0.33 17.41 -8.53
N ALA A 31 -0.08 16.99 -7.32
CA ALA A 31 -1.30 17.47 -6.68
C ALA A 31 -1.18 18.96 -6.33
N PHE A 32 -0.01 19.37 -5.82
CA PHE A 32 0.28 20.78 -5.55
C PHE A 32 0.26 21.60 -6.83
N ALA A 33 0.96 21.18 -7.88
CA ALA A 33 1.02 21.89 -9.16
C ALA A 33 -0.36 22.01 -9.83
N LEU A 34 -1.17 20.94 -9.82
CA LEU A 34 -2.54 20.99 -10.33
C LEU A 34 -3.41 21.96 -9.54
N SER A 35 -3.33 21.93 -8.21
CA SER A 35 -4.09 22.84 -7.33
C SER A 35 -3.67 24.29 -7.54
N ALA A 36 -2.37 24.57 -7.55
CA ALA A 36 -1.82 25.89 -7.82
C ALA A 36 -2.22 26.40 -9.22
N GLY A 37 -2.23 25.52 -10.23
CA GLY A 37 -2.70 25.84 -11.57
C GLY A 37 -4.17 26.26 -11.60
N ILE A 38 -5.06 25.49 -10.95
CA ILE A 38 -6.50 25.82 -10.86
C ILE A 38 -6.70 27.15 -10.14
N VAL A 39 -6.02 27.36 -9.00
CA VAL A 39 -6.08 28.61 -8.24
C VAL A 39 -5.53 29.78 -9.05
N GLY A 40 -4.44 29.58 -9.80
CA GLY A 40 -3.87 30.59 -10.69
C GLY A 40 -4.83 31.01 -11.81
N VAL A 41 -5.50 30.04 -12.44
CA VAL A 41 -6.54 30.33 -13.46
C VAL A 41 -7.72 31.07 -12.83
N ALA A 42 -8.18 30.65 -11.64
CA ALA A 42 -9.24 31.34 -10.93
C ALA A 42 -8.86 32.79 -10.57
N GLY A 43 -7.62 33.01 -10.11
CA GLY A 43 -7.07 34.33 -9.83
C GLY A 43 -6.97 35.20 -11.08
N TRP A 44 -6.52 34.64 -12.21
CA TRP A 44 -6.47 35.34 -13.49
C TRP A 44 -7.86 35.77 -13.97
N LEU A 45 -8.85 34.87 -13.95
CA LEU A 45 -10.24 35.19 -14.27
C LEU A 45 -10.83 36.23 -13.31
N GLY A 46 -10.49 36.15 -12.02
CA GLY A 46 -10.88 37.13 -11.02
C GLY A 46 -10.30 38.52 -11.31
N ALA A 47 -9.02 38.61 -11.67
CA ALA A 47 -8.37 39.88 -12.02
C ALA A 47 -9.03 40.56 -13.23
N GLN A 48 -9.42 39.78 -14.25
CA GLN A 48 -10.18 40.29 -15.40
C GLN A 48 -11.54 40.87 -14.99
N ARG A 49 -12.20 40.26 -14.00
CA ARG A 49 -13.50 40.72 -13.49
C ARG A 49 -13.40 42.00 -12.67
N PHE A 50 -12.39 42.09 -11.79
CA PHE A 50 -12.31 43.17 -10.81
C PHE A 50 -11.54 44.40 -11.32
N VAL A 51 -10.76 44.27 -12.40
CA VAL A 51 -9.92 45.33 -13.04
C VAL A 51 -8.83 45.90 -12.12
N LEU A 52 -9.10 46.05 -10.82
CA LEU A 52 -8.16 46.38 -9.75
C LEU A 52 -7.99 45.16 -8.83
N VAL A 53 -6.77 44.64 -8.77
CA VAL A 53 -6.40 43.60 -7.79
C VAL A 53 -6.05 44.30 -6.48
N SER A 54 -6.99 44.32 -5.54
CA SER A 54 -6.76 44.86 -4.19
C SER A 54 -6.82 43.76 -3.14
N SER A 55 -6.20 43.97 -1.98
CA SER A 55 -6.27 43.05 -0.85
C SER A 55 -7.69 42.90 -0.28
N GLN A 56 -8.62 43.79 -0.66
CA GLN A 56 -10.03 43.74 -0.25
C GLN A 56 -10.82 42.64 -0.96
N VAL A 57 -10.27 42.01 -2.00
CA VAL A 57 -10.93 40.89 -2.70
C VAL A 57 -10.85 39.59 -1.89
N ALA A 58 -9.86 39.44 -0.99
CA ALA A 58 -9.65 38.23 -0.19
C ALA A 58 -10.01 38.43 1.28
N THR A 59 -11.27 38.77 1.57
CA THR A 59 -11.73 38.94 2.96
C THR A 59 -11.81 37.60 3.71
N PRO A 60 -11.66 37.61 5.05
CA PRO A 60 -11.82 36.39 5.85
C PRO A 60 -13.14 35.66 5.61
N ASP A 61 -14.24 36.40 5.40
CA ASP A 61 -15.56 35.84 5.09
C ASP A 61 -15.55 34.99 3.80
N GLN A 62 -14.85 35.44 2.75
CA GLN A 62 -14.71 34.64 1.52
C GLN A 62 -13.91 33.36 1.74
N SER A 63 -12.84 33.41 2.54
CA SER A 63 -12.04 32.24 2.87
C SER A 63 -12.87 31.17 3.60
N PHE A 64 -13.71 31.57 4.55
CA PHE A 64 -14.63 30.64 5.23
C PHE A 64 -15.64 30.03 4.26
N ARG A 65 -16.19 30.81 3.32
CA ARG A 65 -17.10 30.28 2.29
C ARG A 65 -16.45 29.17 1.46
N TYR A 66 -15.21 29.36 1.00
CA TYR A 66 -14.51 28.32 0.22
C TYR A 66 -14.28 27.04 1.01
N VAL A 67 -13.89 27.14 2.29
CA VAL A 67 -13.72 25.98 3.16
C VAL A 67 -15.04 25.22 3.31
N ILE A 68 -16.17 25.93 3.47
CA ILE A 68 -17.49 25.32 3.61
C ILE A 68 -17.96 24.66 2.32
N MET A 69 -17.79 25.32 1.17
CA MET A 69 -18.10 24.72 -0.15
C MET A 69 -17.39 23.37 -0.30
N VAL A 70 -16.10 23.32 0.04
CA VAL A 70 -15.28 22.13 -0.06
C VAL A 70 -15.68 21.06 0.98
N ALA A 71 -15.97 21.46 2.23
CA ALA A 71 -16.37 20.56 3.30
C ALA A 71 -17.76 19.95 3.04
N VAL A 72 -18.76 20.78 2.72
CA VAL A 72 -20.14 20.36 2.40
C VAL A 72 -20.17 19.50 1.15
N GLY A 73 -19.43 19.89 0.10
CA GLY A 73 -19.31 19.13 -1.13
C GLY A 73 -18.58 17.79 -0.94
N GLY A 74 -17.56 17.79 -0.09
CA GLY A 74 -16.80 16.61 0.34
C GLY A 74 -15.38 16.57 -0.25
N MET A 75 -14.38 16.65 0.63
CA MET A 75 -12.95 16.59 0.30
C MET A 75 -12.48 15.22 -0.25
N GLY A 76 -13.31 14.19 -0.13
CA GLY A 76 -12.95 12.82 -0.53
C GLY A 76 -13.08 12.52 -2.03
N THR A 77 -13.63 13.43 -2.84
CA THR A 77 -13.86 13.18 -4.28
C THR A 77 -13.59 14.42 -5.14
N LEU A 78 -13.22 14.22 -6.41
CA LEU A 78 -13.03 15.33 -7.36
C LEU A 78 -14.32 16.13 -7.62
N ALA A 79 -15.48 15.47 -7.58
CA ALA A 79 -16.78 16.12 -7.83
C ALA A 79 -17.32 16.85 -6.59
N GLY A 80 -16.85 16.49 -5.39
CA GLY A 80 -17.33 17.05 -4.13
C GLY A 80 -17.20 18.57 -4.07
N PRO A 81 -15.98 19.13 -4.18
CA PRO A 81 -15.78 20.58 -4.17
C PRO A 81 -16.57 21.31 -5.25
N VAL A 82 -16.72 20.72 -6.45
CA VAL A 82 -17.49 21.32 -7.56
C VAL A 82 -18.98 21.36 -7.23
N ILE A 83 -19.54 20.26 -6.73
CA ILE A 83 -20.96 20.18 -6.33
C ILE A 83 -21.21 21.07 -5.12
N GLY A 84 -20.28 21.13 -4.16
CA GLY A 84 -20.36 22.02 -3.01
C GLY A 84 -20.32 23.49 -3.41
N ALA A 85 -19.43 23.86 -4.35
CA ALA A 85 -19.39 25.19 -4.93
C ALA A 85 -20.70 25.51 -5.67
N PHE A 86 -21.22 24.59 -6.49
CA PHE A 86 -22.49 24.77 -7.19
C PHE A 86 -23.67 24.91 -6.23
N ALA A 87 -23.79 24.01 -5.25
CA ALA A 87 -24.83 24.05 -4.23
C ALA A 87 -24.76 25.33 -3.38
N PHE A 88 -23.55 25.85 -3.11
CA PHE A 88 -23.40 27.10 -2.39
C PHE A 88 -23.74 28.31 -3.27
N SER A 89 -23.23 28.33 -4.50
CA SER A 89 -23.45 29.41 -5.48
C SER A 89 -24.91 29.52 -5.95
N PHE A 90 -25.66 28.41 -5.98
CA PHE A 90 -27.04 28.38 -6.47
C PHE A 90 -28.08 28.06 -5.37
N GLY A 91 -27.74 27.24 -4.38
CA GLY A 91 -28.65 26.80 -3.31
C GLY A 91 -28.59 27.66 -2.04
N PHE A 92 -27.42 28.19 -1.67
CA PHE A 92 -27.28 29.17 -0.58
C PHE A 92 -27.39 30.62 -1.04
N ALA A 93 -27.47 30.84 -2.36
CA ALA A 93 -27.84 32.12 -2.97
C ALA A 93 -29.35 32.37 -2.91
N ILE A 94 -30.02 31.97 -1.82
CA ILE A 94 -31.28 32.62 -1.47
C ILE A 94 -30.88 34.01 -0.99
N THR A 95 -30.88 34.97 -1.91
CA THR A 95 -30.53 36.38 -1.69
C THR A 95 -31.23 36.95 -0.46
N TRP A 96 -32.42 36.43 -0.13
CA TRP A 96 -33.16 36.73 1.09
C TRP A 96 -32.39 36.38 2.38
N VAL A 97 -31.89 35.14 2.55
CA VAL A 97 -31.13 34.74 3.76
C VAL A 97 -29.85 35.56 3.92
N GLN A 98 -29.14 35.78 2.81
CA GLN A 98 -27.89 36.56 2.82
C GLN A 98 -28.12 38.02 3.20
N ASN A 99 -29.24 38.61 2.77
CA ASN A 99 -29.60 39.97 3.11
C ASN A 99 -30.17 40.10 4.53
N THR A 100 -30.93 39.12 5.02
CA THR A 100 -31.51 39.14 6.37
C THR A 100 -30.46 38.97 7.47
N PHE A 101 -29.43 38.13 7.27
CA PHE A 101 -28.42 37.83 8.28
C PHE A 101 -27.04 38.43 7.97
N ARG A 102 -26.99 39.58 7.29
CA ARG A 102 -25.76 40.18 6.77
C ARG A 102 -24.66 40.32 7.82
N ASP A 103 -25.01 40.73 9.04
CA ASP A 103 -24.05 40.96 10.13
C ASP A 103 -23.62 39.66 10.84
N TYR A 104 -24.39 38.59 10.69
CA TYR A 104 -24.14 37.28 11.31
C TYR A 104 -23.62 36.23 10.32
N GLN A 105 -23.28 36.62 9.10
CA GLN A 105 -22.85 35.71 8.04
C GLN A 105 -21.68 34.82 8.47
N GLY A 106 -20.65 35.40 9.09
CA GLY A 106 -19.49 34.64 9.59
C GLY A 106 -19.88 33.57 10.61
N LEU A 107 -20.81 33.88 11.52
CA LEU A 107 -21.28 32.94 12.55
C LEU A 107 -22.17 31.84 11.94
N LEU A 108 -23.08 32.21 11.05
CA LEU A 108 -23.91 31.26 10.28
C LEU A 108 -23.04 30.29 9.48
N TYR A 109 -22.07 30.81 8.74
CA TYR A 109 -21.12 30.02 7.96
C TYR A 109 -20.24 29.14 8.85
N GLY A 110 -19.72 29.67 9.97
CA GLY A 110 -18.96 28.90 10.95
C GLY A 110 -19.76 27.73 11.53
N THR A 111 -21.00 27.98 11.98
CA THR A 111 -21.88 26.94 12.53
C THR A 111 -22.28 25.91 11.48
N LEU A 112 -22.62 26.32 10.25
CA LEU A 112 -22.92 25.41 9.15
C LEU A 112 -21.70 24.57 8.75
N GLY A 113 -20.51 25.17 8.72
CA GLY A 113 -19.25 24.48 8.47
C GLY A 113 -18.97 23.42 9.54
N LEU A 114 -19.10 23.78 10.81
CA LEU A 114 -18.95 22.85 11.94
C LEU A 114 -19.98 21.72 11.87
N LEU A 115 -21.25 22.03 11.60
CA LEU A 115 -22.32 21.05 11.47
C LEU A 115 -22.06 20.12 10.27
N ALA A 116 -21.60 20.65 9.14
CA ALA A 116 -21.26 19.86 7.96
C ALA A 116 -20.09 18.92 8.24
N VAL A 117 -19.04 19.38 8.92
CA VAL A 117 -17.91 18.53 9.32
C VAL A 117 -18.34 17.46 10.33
N ALA A 118 -19.19 17.82 11.30
CA ALA A 118 -19.66 16.90 12.34
C ALA A 118 -20.63 15.83 11.80
N THR A 119 -21.54 16.20 10.90
CA THR A 119 -22.60 15.30 10.40
C THR A 119 -22.23 14.60 9.10
N ALA A 120 -21.32 15.18 8.32
CA ALA A 120 -20.88 14.66 7.03
C ALA A 120 -19.35 14.77 6.88
N PRO A 121 -18.57 13.97 7.64
CA PRO A 121 -17.09 14.01 7.58
C PRO A 121 -16.51 13.62 6.19
N GLU A 122 -17.30 13.00 5.32
CA GLU A 122 -16.94 12.73 3.91
C GLU A 122 -17.64 13.67 2.90
N GLY A 123 -18.45 14.61 3.40
CA GLY A 123 -19.33 15.50 2.65
C GLY A 123 -20.58 14.84 2.08
N THR A 124 -21.42 15.66 1.42
CA THR A 124 -22.70 15.24 0.81
C THR A 124 -22.49 14.19 -0.29
N VAL A 125 -21.50 14.37 -1.16
CA VAL A 125 -21.18 13.44 -2.26
C VAL A 125 -20.59 12.13 -1.74
N GLY A 126 -19.79 12.18 -0.66
CA GLY A 126 -19.26 11.00 0.03
C GLY A 126 -20.39 10.16 0.64
N ASN A 127 -21.29 10.82 1.38
CA ASN A 127 -22.45 10.17 2.00
C ASN A 127 -23.43 9.60 0.95
N LEU A 128 -23.70 10.32 -0.14
CA LEU A 128 -24.53 9.79 -1.23
C LEU A 128 -23.91 8.55 -1.87
N ARG A 129 -22.59 8.55 -2.09
CA ARG A 129 -21.89 7.36 -2.61
C ARG A 129 -21.90 6.21 -1.61
N ARG A 130 -21.77 6.48 -0.31
CA ARG A 130 -21.86 5.47 0.74
C ARG A 130 -23.25 4.87 0.81
N LEU A 131 -24.30 5.69 0.72
CA LEU A 131 -25.69 5.26 0.64
C LEU A 131 -25.99 4.50 -0.66
N ALA A 132 -25.53 5.01 -1.80
CA ALA A 132 -25.67 4.33 -3.08
C ALA A 132 -24.93 2.99 -3.11
N ARG A 133 -23.73 2.92 -2.54
CA ARG A 133 -22.99 1.66 -2.35
C ARG A 133 -23.69 0.73 -1.37
N ALA A 134 -24.15 1.22 -0.22
CA ALA A 134 -24.89 0.42 0.75
C ALA A 134 -26.23 -0.11 0.18
N TYR A 135 -26.92 0.70 -0.61
CA TYR A 135 -28.12 0.34 -1.34
C TYR A 135 -27.80 -0.67 -2.45
N GLN A 136 -26.74 -0.46 -3.23
CA GLN A 136 -26.27 -1.42 -4.23
C GLN A 136 -25.83 -2.74 -3.60
N LEU A 137 -25.17 -2.72 -2.43
CA LEU A 137 -24.76 -3.90 -1.67
C LEU A 137 -25.97 -4.61 -1.04
N ARG A 138 -26.98 -3.88 -0.56
CA ARG A 138 -28.25 -4.44 -0.07
C ARG A 138 -29.09 -5.03 -1.19
N ARG A 139 -29.14 -4.37 -2.35
CA ARG A 139 -29.79 -4.85 -3.57
C ARG A 139 -29.04 -6.03 -4.19
N ALA A 140 -27.70 -6.01 -4.12
CA ALA A 140 -26.86 -7.14 -4.47
C ALA A 140 -27.11 -8.30 -3.50
N LYS A 141 -27.16 -8.10 -2.17
CA LYS A 141 -27.53 -9.13 -1.20
C LYS A 141 -28.95 -9.68 -1.41
N ARG A 142 -29.93 -8.83 -1.75
CA ARG A 142 -31.31 -9.26 -2.08
C ARG A 142 -31.41 -9.97 -3.44
N GLY A 143 -30.48 -9.73 -4.37
CA GLY A 143 -30.38 -10.43 -5.66
C GLY A 143 -29.34 -11.56 -5.69
N ALA A 144 -28.50 -11.70 -4.67
CA ALA A 144 -27.41 -12.66 -4.58
C ALA A 144 -27.87 -14.08 -4.23
N ALA A 145 -29.16 -14.26 -3.91
CA ALA A 145 -29.77 -15.58 -3.93
C ALA A 145 -29.90 -16.13 -5.38
N LEU A 146 -29.74 -15.30 -6.42
CA LEU A 146 -29.96 -15.68 -7.83
C LEU A 146 -28.86 -15.20 -8.80
N ARG A 147 -27.81 -14.54 -8.32
CA ARG A 147 -26.63 -14.21 -9.11
C ARG A 147 -25.39 -14.53 -8.30
N THR A 148 -24.83 -15.72 -8.52
CA THR A 148 -23.38 -15.92 -8.47
C THR A 148 -22.80 -14.73 -9.23
N ALA A 149 -22.23 -13.75 -8.52
CA ALA A 149 -21.48 -12.71 -9.19
C ALA A 149 -20.38 -13.47 -9.93
N SER A 150 -20.55 -13.64 -11.25
CA SER A 150 -19.65 -14.41 -12.07
C SER A 150 -18.23 -13.98 -11.73
N ILE A 151 -17.49 -14.87 -11.06
CA ILE A 151 -16.05 -14.71 -10.89
C ILE A 151 -15.58 -14.41 -12.31
N PRO A 152 -14.95 -13.25 -12.57
CA PRO A 152 -14.50 -12.94 -13.92
C PRO A 152 -13.69 -14.15 -14.38
N ASP A 153 -14.02 -14.68 -15.56
CA ASP A 153 -13.24 -15.79 -16.12
C ASP A 153 -11.86 -15.22 -16.43
N VAL A 154 -10.90 -15.51 -15.56
CA VAL A 154 -9.53 -15.01 -15.66
C VAL A 154 -8.71 -16.09 -16.32
N ALA A 155 -8.00 -15.76 -17.40
CA ALA A 155 -7.07 -16.67 -18.06
C ALA A 155 -6.13 -17.34 -17.02
N PRO A 156 -5.92 -18.67 -17.08
CA PRO A 156 -5.08 -19.39 -16.11
C PRO A 156 -3.67 -18.79 -15.94
N GLU A 157 -3.09 -18.25 -17.00
CA GLU A 157 -1.78 -17.57 -17.01
C GLU A 157 -1.74 -16.38 -16.04
N LEU A 158 -2.84 -15.62 -15.93
CA LEU A 158 -2.93 -14.47 -15.04
C LEU A 158 -3.19 -14.86 -13.59
N GLN A 159 -3.54 -16.13 -13.33
CA GLN A 159 -3.79 -16.68 -12.00
C GLN A 159 -2.52 -17.15 -11.29
N ARG A 160 -1.35 -17.12 -11.95
CA ARG A 160 -0.06 -17.41 -11.31
C ARG A 160 0.76 -16.14 -11.14
N PRO A 161 1.50 -15.96 -10.04
CA PRO A 161 2.52 -14.92 -9.94
C PRO A 161 3.40 -14.93 -11.20
N ALA A 162 3.67 -13.75 -11.76
CA ALA A 162 4.47 -13.65 -12.96
C ALA A 162 5.91 -13.65 -12.49
N VAL A 163 6.61 -14.70 -12.84
CA VAL A 163 8.06 -14.76 -12.71
C VAL A 163 8.63 -14.25 -14.01
N ARG A 164 9.64 -13.39 -13.96
CA ARG A 164 10.31 -12.94 -15.19
C ARG A 164 10.80 -14.16 -15.97
N GLU A 165 10.42 -14.26 -17.25
CA GLU A 165 11.01 -15.23 -18.19
C GLU A 165 12.52 -14.99 -18.25
N ARG A 166 13.29 -16.06 -18.13
CA ARG A 166 14.76 -16.01 -18.02
C ARG A 166 15.40 -16.98 -18.98
N SER A 167 16.62 -16.66 -19.41
CA SER A 167 17.46 -17.57 -20.18
C SER A 167 17.91 -18.73 -19.31
N ASP A 168 17.81 -19.96 -19.82
CA ASP A 168 18.14 -21.22 -19.16
C ASP A 168 19.59 -21.32 -18.62
N ALA A 169 20.47 -20.37 -18.96
CA ALA A 169 21.84 -20.29 -18.49
C ALA A 169 21.99 -19.85 -17.01
N GLU A 170 20.93 -19.30 -16.39
CA GLU A 170 20.96 -18.73 -15.02
C GLU A 170 20.22 -19.62 -13.98
N GLY A 171 20.32 -20.95 -14.12
CA GLY A 171 19.82 -21.90 -13.11
C GLY A 171 20.53 -21.75 -11.75
N ASN A 172 19.76 -21.79 -10.65
CA ASN A 172 20.21 -21.75 -9.25
C ASN A 172 21.10 -20.55 -8.82
N GLY A 173 20.79 -19.34 -9.30
CA GLY A 173 21.49 -18.12 -8.89
C GLY A 173 21.06 -17.55 -7.52
N VAL A 174 21.93 -16.74 -6.93
CA VAL A 174 21.63 -15.90 -5.75
C VAL A 174 20.70 -14.75 -6.15
N VAL A 175 19.59 -14.56 -5.46
CA VAL A 175 18.64 -13.45 -5.71
C VAL A 175 18.96 -12.25 -4.87
N LEU A 176 19.26 -12.44 -3.59
CA LEU A 176 19.62 -11.36 -2.68
C LEU A 176 21.00 -11.67 -2.09
N HIS A 177 21.94 -10.76 -2.32
CA HIS A 177 23.27 -10.81 -1.72
C HIS A 177 23.45 -9.57 -0.84
N VAL A 178 23.67 -9.80 0.44
CA VAL A 178 23.92 -8.76 1.44
C VAL A 178 25.31 -9.00 2.02
N SER A 179 26.17 -7.99 1.97
CA SER A 179 27.55 -8.10 2.44
C SER A 179 27.91 -6.96 3.40
N GLY A 180 28.37 -7.30 4.61
CA GLY A 180 28.84 -6.36 5.63
C GLY A 180 27.80 -5.32 6.05
N LEU A 181 26.49 -5.67 6.00
CA LEU A 181 25.42 -4.70 6.19
C LEU A 181 25.42 -4.14 7.60
N THR A 182 25.64 -2.84 7.70
CA THR A 182 25.68 -2.13 8.98
C THR A 182 24.64 -1.02 8.99
N LYS A 183 23.86 -0.93 10.08
CA LYS A 183 22.92 0.16 10.31
C LYS A 183 23.03 0.67 11.73
N ARG A 184 23.45 1.92 11.87
CA ARG A 184 23.51 2.64 13.14
C ARG A 184 22.39 3.67 13.25
N PHE A 185 21.84 3.82 14.46
CA PHE A 185 20.93 4.89 14.85
C PHE A 185 21.59 5.66 16.00
N GLY A 186 22.14 6.83 15.68
CA GLY A 186 23.02 7.53 16.62
C GLY A 186 24.22 6.64 16.98
N GLY A 187 24.44 6.42 18.28
CA GLY A 187 25.52 5.56 18.78
C GLY A 187 25.24 4.05 18.75
N VAL A 188 23.99 3.62 18.53
CA VAL A 188 23.60 2.21 18.63
C VAL A 188 23.68 1.52 17.26
N ALA A 189 24.44 0.44 17.16
CA ALA A 189 24.43 -0.44 16.00
C ALA A 189 23.25 -1.41 16.07
N ALA A 190 22.23 -1.17 15.26
CA ALA A 190 21.08 -2.08 15.14
C ALA A 190 21.34 -3.25 14.18
N LEU A 191 22.30 -3.07 13.27
CA LEU A 191 22.92 -4.14 12.47
C LEU A 191 24.42 -3.87 12.42
N SER A 192 25.23 -4.90 12.57
CA SER A 192 26.68 -4.83 12.54
C SER A 192 27.20 -5.93 11.62
N GLU A 193 27.72 -5.53 10.45
CA GLU A 193 28.40 -6.42 9.50
C GLU A 193 27.62 -7.68 9.14
N VAL A 194 26.30 -7.55 8.88
CA VAL A 194 25.45 -8.70 8.57
C VAL A 194 25.64 -9.13 7.12
N ASP A 195 26.02 -10.39 6.91
CA ASP A 195 26.04 -11.06 5.61
C ASP A 195 24.81 -11.98 5.45
N LEU A 196 24.15 -11.94 4.29
CA LEU A 196 23.02 -12.84 3.97
C LEU A 196 23.00 -13.16 2.47
N VAL A 197 22.86 -14.44 2.15
CA VAL A 197 22.67 -14.93 0.78
C VAL A 197 21.31 -15.62 0.73
N VAL A 198 20.45 -15.20 -0.22
CA VAL A 198 19.17 -15.86 -0.48
C VAL A 198 19.17 -16.41 -1.89
N GLU A 199 19.02 -17.73 -1.99
CA GLU A 199 18.97 -18.47 -3.25
C GLU A 199 17.60 -18.34 -3.92
N ARG A 200 17.59 -18.37 -5.25
CA ARG A 200 16.38 -18.22 -6.04
C ARG A 200 15.39 -19.36 -5.79
N GLY A 201 14.11 -18.99 -5.68
CA GLY A 201 13.02 -19.97 -5.58
C GLY A 201 13.02 -20.77 -4.28
N THR A 202 13.78 -20.34 -3.27
CA THR A 202 13.78 -20.91 -1.92
C THR A 202 12.96 -20.05 -0.97
N VAL A 203 12.60 -20.63 0.17
CA VAL A 203 12.13 -19.93 1.37
C VAL A 203 13.31 -19.86 2.33
N HIS A 204 13.89 -18.66 2.49
CA HIS A 204 14.91 -18.39 3.48
C HIS A 204 14.28 -17.75 4.71
N ALA A 205 14.47 -18.32 5.89
CA ALA A 205 14.01 -17.70 7.13
C ALA A 205 15.10 -16.87 7.81
N LEU A 206 14.73 -15.70 8.31
CA LEU A 206 15.56 -14.85 9.16
C LEU A 206 14.90 -14.74 10.53
N ILE A 207 15.45 -15.45 11.51
CA ILE A 207 14.91 -15.54 12.88
C ILE A 207 15.83 -14.83 13.88
N GLY A 208 15.41 -14.77 15.14
CA GLY A 208 16.15 -14.17 16.25
C GLY A 208 15.24 -13.62 17.34
N PRO A 209 15.77 -13.32 18.55
CA PRO A 209 14.99 -12.74 19.63
C PRO A 209 14.51 -11.31 19.32
N ASN A 210 13.63 -10.77 20.17
CA ASN A 210 13.17 -9.40 20.03
C ASN A 210 14.34 -8.42 20.19
N GLY A 211 14.42 -7.43 19.29
CA GLY A 211 15.53 -6.48 19.28
C GLY A 211 16.78 -6.96 18.53
N SER A 212 16.79 -8.18 17.96
CA SER A 212 17.96 -8.70 17.24
C SER A 212 18.30 -8.01 15.90
N GLY A 213 17.46 -7.08 15.43
CA GLY A 213 17.70 -6.32 14.20
C GLY A 213 16.90 -6.77 12.96
N LYS A 214 16.06 -7.82 13.05
CA LYS A 214 15.23 -8.33 11.93
C LYS A 214 14.43 -7.25 11.20
N THR A 215 13.65 -6.44 11.92
CA THR A 215 12.85 -5.36 11.33
C THR A 215 13.75 -4.29 10.70
N THR A 216 14.89 -3.98 11.32
CA THR A 216 15.90 -3.06 10.77
C THR A 216 16.44 -3.60 9.46
N PHE A 217 16.76 -4.89 9.39
CA PHE A 217 17.25 -5.57 8.19
C PHE A 217 16.26 -5.41 7.03
N ILE A 218 14.98 -5.76 7.22
CA ILE A 218 13.97 -5.59 6.17
C ILE A 218 13.84 -4.11 5.77
N ASN A 219 13.82 -3.18 6.74
CA ASN A 219 13.70 -1.75 6.44
C ASN A 219 14.86 -1.26 5.57
N VAL A 220 16.07 -1.79 5.75
CA VAL A 220 17.23 -1.46 4.93
C VAL A 220 17.15 -2.13 3.56
N VAL A 221 16.75 -3.40 3.47
CA VAL A 221 16.55 -4.12 2.18
C VAL A 221 15.44 -3.47 1.34
N THR A 222 14.37 -2.98 1.96
CA THR A 222 13.29 -2.26 1.27
C THR A 222 13.58 -0.78 0.98
N GLY A 223 14.71 -0.26 1.45
CA GLY A 223 15.13 1.14 1.24
C GLY A 223 14.35 2.16 2.06
N LEU A 224 13.61 1.74 3.08
CA LEU A 224 13.00 2.63 4.08
C LEU A 224 14.09 3.27 4.96
N TYR A 225 15.14 2.51 5.26
CA TYR A 225 16.35 3.00 5.91
C TYR A 225 17.54 2.91 4.96
N LYS A 226 18.39 3.95 4.98
CA LYS A 226 19.70 3.89 4.31
C LYS A 226 20.68 3.11 5.20
N PRO A 227 21.45 2.16 4.65
CA PRO A 227 22.55 1.53 5.39
C PRO A 227 23.58 2.59 5.79
N THR A 228 24.30 2.31 6.89
CA THR A 228 25.46 3.11 7.30
C THR A 228 26.72 2.64 6.56
N ALA A 229 26.85 1.33 6.35
CA ALA A 229 27.90 0.69 5.55
C ALA A 229 27.39 -0.67 5.00
N GLY A 230 28.17 -1.28 4.13
CA GLY A 230 27.83 -2.55 3.46
C GLY A 230 27.01 -2.36 2.19
N ARG A 231 26.78 -3.47 1.48
CA ARG A 231 26.18 -3.51 0.14
C ARG A 231 25.01 -4.48 0.10
N ILE A 232 24.04 -4.17 -0.75
CA ILE A 232 22.87 -5.01 -1.05
C ILE A 232 22.71 -5.09 -2.56
N ASP A 233 22.82 -6.29 -3.10
CA ASP A 233 22.55 -6.59 -4.50
C ASP A 233 21.30 -7.45 -4.63
N LEU A 234 20.47 -7.13 -5.63
CA LEU A 234 19.35 -7.97 -6.05
C LEU A 234 19.61 -8.39 -7.49
N ASP A 235 19.67 -9.70 -7.72
CA ASP A 235 19.93 -10.28 -9.04
C ASP A 235 21.22 -9.72 -9.68
N GLY A 236 22.28 -9.62 -8.88
CA GLY A 236 23.57 -9.03 -9.27
C GLY A 236 23.59 -7.49 -9.36
N GLU A 237 22.44 -6.81 -9.29
CA GLU A 237 22.37 -5.35 -9.36
C GLU A 237 22.31 -4.68 -7.98
N SER A 238 23.18 -3.69 -7.75
CA SER A 238 23.16 -2.91 -6.50
C SER A 238 21.85 -2.15 -6.29
N LEU A 239 21.32 -2.25 -5.07
CA LEU A 239 20.16 -1.51 -4.59
C LEU A 239 20.53 -0.20 -3.86
N GLU A 240 21.82 0.13 -3.76
CA GLU A 240 22.29 1.29 -3.01
C GLU A 240 21.72 2.62 -3.53
N GLY A 241 21.35 3.51 -2.60
CA GLY A 241 20.77 4.82 -2.93
C GLY A 241 19.35 4.79 -3.53
N LEU A 242 18.85 3.62 -3.94
CA LEU A 242 17.55 3.51 -4.59
C LEU A 242 16.39 3.68 -3.61
N SER A 243 15.40 4.48 -4.01
CA SER A 243 14.16 4.65 -3.23
C SER A 243 13.34 3.34 -3.16
N PRO A 244 12.47 3.17 -2.14
CA PRO A 244 11.59 2.00 -2.04
C PRO A 244 10.78 1.73 -3.31
N ALA A 245 10.30 2.80 -3.97
CA ALA A 245 9.52 2.67 -5.18
C ALA A 245 10.34 2.12 -6.37
N VAL A 246 11.65 2.39 -6.41
CA VAL A 246 12.57 1.84 -7.41
C VAL A 246 12.91 0.39 -7.07
N ARG A 247 13.17 0.07 -5.80
CA ARG A 247 13.44 -1.31 -5.36
C ARG A 247 12.25 -2.23 -5.64
N SER A 248 11.02 -1.75 -5.41
CA SER A 248 9.79 -2.44 -5.81
C SER A 248 9.71 -2.72 -7.31
N ARG A 249 10.07 -1.74 -8.17
CA ARG A 249 10.15 -1.96 -9.62
C ARG A 249 11.22 -2.99 -10.03
N ARG A 250 12.30 -3.11 -9.26
CA ARG A 250 13.35 -4.10 -9.54
C ARG A 250 12.97 -5.52 -9.11
N GLY A 251 12.05 -5.65 -8.17
CA GLY A 251 11.49 -6.95 -7.76
C GLY A 251 11.48 -7.19 -6.25
N VAL A 252 11.71 -6.17 -5.41
CA VAL A 252 11.60 -6.29 -3.96
C VAL A 252 10.16 -5.99 -3.52
N ALA A 253 9.43 -6.99 -3.05
CA ALA A 253 8.12 -6.80 -2.43
C ALA A 253 8.15 -7.14 -0.94
N ARG A 254 7.31 -6.50 -0.14
CA ARG A 254 7.25 -6.69 1.31
C ARG A 254 5.81 -6.66 1.83
N THR A 255 5.54 -7.51 2.82
CA THR A 255 4.38 -7.37 3.74
C THR A 255 4.80 -6.74 5.07
N PHE A 256 3.84 -6.23 5.84
CA PHE A 256 4.13 -5.54 7.10
C PHE A 256 3.60 -6.36 8.28
N GLN A 257 4.36 -6.40 9.37
CA GLN A 257 3.95 -7.01 10.65
C GLN A 257 2.54 -6.54 11.04
N ASN A 258 2.37 -5.22 11.16
CA ASN A 258 1.06 -4.57 11.26
C ASN A 258 0.47 -4.38 9.87
N LEU A 259 -0.70 -4.99 9.60
CA LEU A 259 -1.40 -4.91 8.33
C LEU A 259 -1.54 -3.46 7.84
N GLN A 260 -0.86 -3.13 6.74
CA GLN A 260 -0.92 -1.82 6.11
C GLN A 260 -1.86 -1.81 4.91
N LEU A 261 -3.08 -2.36 5.07
CA LEU A 261 -4.07 -2.37 3.99
C LEU A 261 -4.81 -1.04 3.87
N TRP A 262 -5.18 -0.67 2.65
CA TRP A 262 -6.04 0.48 2.40
C TRP A 262 -7.50 0.10 2.64
N ARG A 263 -7.94 0.23 3.90
CA ARG A 263 -9.22 -0.30 4.41
C ARG A 263 -10.42 0.31 3.70
N ARG A 264 -10.30 1.56 3.23
CA ARG A 264 -11.34 2.29 2.49
C ARG A 264 -11.37 1.95 1.00
N MET A 265 -10.36 1.27 0.49
CA MET A 265 -10.31 0.77 -0.88
C MET A 265 -10.89 -0.65 -0.95
N THR A 266 -11.36 -1.04 -2.14
CA THR A 266 -11.78 -2.42 -2.37
C THR A 266 -10.61 -3.38 -2.34
N VAL A 267 -10.89 -4.67 -2.15
CA VAL A 267 -9.92 -5.76 -2.21
C VAL A 267 -9.17 -5.73 -3.55
N LEU A 268 -9.89 -5.59 -4.67
CA LEU A 268 -9.29 -5.46 -6.00
C LEU A 268 -8.40 -4.22 -6.12
N GLU A 269 -8.88 -3.06 -5.65
CA GLU A 269 -8.09 -1.83 -5.72
C GLU A 269 -6.79 -1.90 -4.91
N ASN A 270 -6.78 -2.62 -3.78
CA ASN A 270 -5.55 -2.87 -3.00
C ASN A 270 -4.52 -3.62 -3.84
N VAL A 271 -4.92 -4.71 -4.50
CA VAL A 271 -4.03 -5.49 -5.39
C VAL A 271 -3.56 -4.66 -6.58
N MET A 272 -4.45 -3.88 -7.20
CA MET A 272 -4.11 -2.99 -8.32
C MET A 272 -3.07 -1.91 -7.95
N VAL A 273 -3.02 -1.46 -6.71
CA VAL A 273 -1.96 -0.53 -6.26
C VAL A 273 -0.61 -1.23 -6.15
N GLY A 274 -0.56 -2.53 -5.85
CA GLY A 274 0.68 -3.30 -5.83
C GLY A 274 1.43 -3.31 -7.17
N ALA A 275 0.70 -3.32 -8.29
CA ALA A 275 1.29 -3.26 -9.63
C ALA A 275 1.58 -1.82 -10.13
N HIS A 276 1.38 -0.81 -9.30
CA HIS A 276 1.43 0.60 -9.71
C HIS A 276 2.75 1.01 -10.38
N ALA A 277 3.83 0.38 -9.93
CA ALA A 277 5.19 0.59 -10.37
C ALA A 277 5.43 0.16 -11.83
N ARG A 278 4.64 -0.79 -12.36
CA ARG A 278 4.80 -1.35 -13.71
C ARG A 278 3.99 -0.63 -14.78
N GLU A 279 2.91 0.03 -14.41
CA GLU A 279 2.10 0.78 -15.37
C GLU A 279 2.75 2.11 -15.79
N ARG A 280 2.84 2.34 -17.10
CA ARG A 280 3.36 3.58 -17.71
C ARG A 280 2.24 4.44 -18.31
N VAL A 281 1.25 4.82 -17.49
CA VAL A 281 0.16 5.74 -17.91
C VAL A 281 0.31 7.09 -17.21
N GLY A 282 0.50 8.14 -18.02
CA GLY A 282 0.66 9.52 -17.55
C GLY A 282 -0.63 10.13 -16.99
N LEU A 283 -0.50 11.26 -16.29
CA LEU A 283 -1.63 11.98 -15.68
C LEU A 283 -2.66 12.42 -16.72
N VAL A 284 -2.20 13.10 -17.78
CA VAL A 284 -3.06 13.61 -18.86
C VAL A 284 -3.85 12.48 -19.53
N GLN A 285 -3.18 11.36 -19.82
CA GLN A 285 -3.83 10.18 -20.41
C GLN A 285 -4.89 9.58 -19.47
N SER A 286 -4.64 9.61 -18.17
CA SER A 286 -5.58 9.13 -17.15
C SER A 286 -6.79 10.06 -17.00
N LEU A 287 -6.57 11.38 -17.07
CA LEU A 287 -7.64 12.39 -17.02
C LEU A 287 -8.53 12.33 -18.26
N LEU A 288 -7.93 12.26 -19.46
CA LEU A 288 -8.66 12.17 -20.73
C LEU A 288 -9.24 10.77 -21.00
N ARG A 289 -8.96 9.78 -20.13
CA ARG A 289 -9.42 8.38 -20.25
C ARG A 289 -9.17 7.81 -21.65
N THR A 290 -7.97 8.04 -22.18
CA THR A 290 -7.59 7.60 -23.53
C THR A 290 -7.76 6.08 -23.70
N PRO A 291 -7.93 5.58 -24.94
CA PRO A 291 -8.05 4.13 -25.17
C PRO A 291 -6.90 3.33 -24.55
N LYS A 292 -5.66 3.85 -24.62
CA LYS A 292 -4.48 3.27 -23.97
C LYS A 292 -4.64 3.17 -22.45
N ALA A 293 -5.10 4.24 -21.79
CA ALA A 293 -5.35 4.24 -20.35
C ALA A 293 -6.46 3.26 -19.94
N ARG A 294 -7.51 3.11 -20.77
CA ARG A 294 -8.59 2.14 -20.52
C ARG A 294 -8.11 0.69 -20.68
N ARG A 295 -7.28 0.41 -21.69
CA ARG A 295 -6.69 -0.93 -21.91
C ARG A 295 -5.74 -1.31 -20.76
N ALA A 296 -4.87 -0.39 -20.35
CA ALA A 296 -3.97 -0.61 -19.20
C ALA A 296 -4.78 -0.92 -17.92
N GLU A 297 -5.79 -0.11 -17.61
CA GLU A 297 -6.65 -0.32 -16.44
C GLU A 297 -7.38 -1.67 -16.47
N ARG A 298 -7.83 -2.13 -17.64
CA ARG A 298 -8.46 -3.45 -17.82
C ARG A 298 -7.48 -4.58 -17.56
N HIS A 299 -6.31 -4.54 -18.20
CA HIS A 299 -5.26 -5.53 -18.02
C HIS A 299 -4.82 -5.63 -16.56
N LEU A 300 -4.62 -4.47 -15.90
CA LEU A 300 -4.32 -4.42 -14.47
C LEU A 300 -5.43 -5.03 -13.62
N SER A 301 -6.69 -4.76 -13.96
CA SER A 301 -7.83 -5.34 -13.24
C SER A 301 -7.91 -6.85 -13.42
N GLU A 302 -7.70 -7.37 -14.63
CA GLU A 302 -7.70 -8.81 -14.94
C GLU A 302 -6.58 -9.52 -14.17
N ARG A 303 -5.38 -8.94 -14.21
CA ARG A 303 -4.22 -9.43 -13.44
C ARG A 303 -4.50 -9.46 -11.94
N ALA A 304 -5.08 -8.39 -11.40
CA ALA A 304 -5.41 -8.31 -9.98
C ALA A 304 -6.48 -9.35 -9.59
N TRP A 305 -7.45 -9.64 -10.45
CA TRP A 305 -8.41 -10.72 -10.22
C TRP A 305 -7.74 -12.10 -10.22
N GLY A 306 -6.77 -12.34 -11.12
CA GLY A 306 -6.01 -13.59 -11.14
C GLY A 306 -5.22 -13.81 -9.86
N LEU A 307 -4.58 -12.77 -9.32
CA LEU A 307 -3.88 -12.86 -8.04
C LEU A 307 -4.83 -13.04 -6.85
N LEU A 308 -6.03 -12.44 -6.89
CA LEU A 308 -7.05 -12.72 -5.89
C LEU A 308 -7.54 -14.17 -5.95
N HIS A 309 -7.64 -14.75 -7.15
CA HIS A 309 -7.94 -16.16 -7.30
C HIS A 309 -6.83 -17.03 -6.69
N PHE A 310 -5.57 -16.73 -7.00
CA PHE A 310 -4.40 -17.42 -6.47
C PHE A 310 -4.37 -17.49 -4.94
N VAL A 311 -4.65 -16.38 -4.26
CA VAL A 311 -4.62 -16.34 -2.79
C VAL A 311 -5.92 -16.83 -2.12
N GLY A 312 -6.87 -17.39 -2.89
CA GLY A 312 -8.15 -17.89 -2.36
C GLY A 312 -9.19 -16.81 -2.03
N LEU A 313 -9.05 -15.60 -2.57
CA LEU A 313 -9.99 -14.47 -2.41
C LEU A 313 -10.85 -14.23 -3.67
N ALA A 314 -11.04 -15.27 -4.49
CA ALA A 314 -11.91 -15.22 -5.66
C ALA A 314 -13.32 -14.73 -5.28
N GLY A 315 -13.92 -13.87 -6.11
CA GLY A 315 -15.25 -13.29 -5.87
C GLY A 315 -15.31 -12.16 -4.83
N ARG A 316 -14.30 -11.99 -3.96
CA ARG A 316 -14.27 -10.95 -2.92
C ARG A 316 -13.70 -9.61 -3.37
N GLY A 317 -13.21 -9.49 -4.60
CA GLY A 317 -12.52 -8.29 -5.10
C GLY A 317 -13.31 -6.97 -4.98
N ARG A 318 -14.64 -7.02 -4.91
CA ARG A 318 -15.51 -5.82 -4.79
C ARG A 318 -15.81 -5.43 -3.34
N ASP A 319 -15.48 -6.27 -2.37
CA ASP A 319 -15.63 -5.96 -0.96
C ASP A 319 -14.66 -4.85 -0.56
N LEU A 320 -14.97 -4.12 0.51
CA LEU A 320 -14.01 -3.21 1.13
C LEU A 320 -12.97 -4.02 1.90
N ALA A 321 -11.69 -3.71 1.72
CA ALA A 321 -10.61 -4.44 2.39
C ALA A 321 -10.75 -4.43 3.92
N GLY A 322 -11.29 -3.34 4.50
CA GLY A 322 -11.55 -3.22 5.93
C GLY A 322 -12.64 -4.15 6.48
N THR A 323 -13.37 -4.88 5.63
CA THR A 323 -14.45 -5.82 6.02
C THR A 323 -14.02 -7.29 5.96
N LEU A 324 -12.80 -7.58 5.53
CA LEU A 324 -12.23 -8.93 5.52
C LEU A 324 -11.99 -9.44 6.95
N ALA A 325 -11.99 -10.76 7.12
CA ALA A 325 -11.45 -11.38 8.34
C ALA A 325 -9.92 -11.20 8.37
N PHE A 326 -9.29 -11.40 9.54
CA PHE A 326 -7.85 -11.15 9.70
C PHE A 326 -6.98 -12.02 8.76
N ALA A 327 -7.24 -13.33 8.67
CA ALA A 327 -6.53 -14.22 7.75
C ALA A 327 -6.71 -13.79 6.27
N ASP A 328 -7.92 -13.39 5.88
CA ASP A 328 -8.20 -12.86 4.54
C ASP A 328 -7.46 -11.53 4.27
N MET A 329 -7.33 -10.67 5.28
CA MET A 329 -6.51 -9.45 5.17
C MET A 329 -5.04 -9.79 4.91
N ARG A 330 -4.51 -10.83 5.56
CA ARG A 330 -3.12 -11.28 5.31
C ARG A 330 -2.96 -11.85 3.91
N ARG A 331 -3.91 -12.66 3.42
CA ARG A 331 -3.95 -13.15 2.03
C ARG A 331 -4.00 -12.00 1.02
N LEU A 332 -4.81 -10.97 1.28
CA LEU A 332 -4.86 -9.76 0.46
C LEU A 332 -3.52 -9.01 0.45
N GLU A 333 -2.84 -8.94 1.58
CA GLU A 333 -1.52 -8.29 1.66
C GLU A 333 -0.48 -9.00 0.79
N ILE A 334 -0.49 -10.34 0.79
CA ILE A 334 0.34 -11.17 -0.08
C ILE A 334 -0.03 -10.95 -1.55
N ALA A 335 -1.32 -10.99 -1.92
CA ALA A 335 -1.75 -10.71 -3.30
C ALA A 335 -1.30 -9.33 -3.79
N ARG A 336 -1.40 -8.30 -2.94
CA ARG A 336 -0.89 -6.95 -3.25
C ARG A 336 0.62 -6.97 -3.49
N ALA A 337 1.38 -7.66 -2.66
CA ALA A 337 2.83 -7.74 -2.82
C ALA A 337 3.20 -8.46 -4.14
N LEU A 338 2.53 -9.57 -4.44
CA LEU A 338 2.70 -10.35 -5.69
C LEU A 338 2.32 -9.56 -6.95
N ALA A 339 1.40 -8.60 -6.86
CA ALA A 339 1.03 -7.75 -8.00
C ALA A 339 2.18 -6.88 -8.51
N SER A 340 3.25 -6.72 -7.73
CA SER A 340 4.48 -6.08 -8.20
C SER A 340 5.38 -7.01 -9.04
N ASP A 341 4.97 -8.25 -9.29
CA ASP A 341 5.73 -9.35 -9.90
C ASP A 341 7.17 -9.45 -9.32
N PRO A 342 7.30 -9.73 -8.02
CA PRO A 342 8.58 -9.67 -7.32
C PRO A 342 9.53 -10.80 -7.69
N GLU A 343 10.84 -10.51 -7.62
CA GLU A 343 11.91 -11.51 -7.59
C GLU A 343 12.04 -12.13 -6.19
N ILE A 344 11.81 -11.29 -5.17
CA ILE A 344 11.84 -11.66 -3.75
C ILE A 344 10.66 -11.03 -3.00
N LEU A 345 9.95 -11.85 -2.24
CA LEU A 345 8.88 -11.47 -1.34
C LEU A 345 9.35 -11.57 0.11
N LEU A 346 9.39 -10.43 0.81
CA LEU A 346 9.74 -10.36 2.22
C LEU A 346 8.47 -10.42 3.07
N LEU A 347 8.35 -11.46 3.89
CA LEU A 347 7.23 -11.68 4.80
C LEU A 347 7.65 -11.36 6.23
N ASP A 348 7.05 -10.32 6.81
CA ASP A 348 7.41 -9.83 8.16
C ASP A 348 6.37 -10.27 9.18
N GLU A 349 6.69 -11.32 9.93
CA GLU A 349 5.85 -11.98 10.94
C GLU A 349 4.42 -12.27 10.47
N PRO A 350 4.24 -13.02 9.36
CA PRO A 350 2.94 -13.14 8.72
C PRO A 350 1.92 -13.95 9.55
N ALA A 351 2.40 -14.82 10.45
CA ALA A 351 1.58 -15.68 11.31
C ALA A 351 1.11 -15.01 12.62
N ALA A 352 1.62 -13.82 12.94
CA ALA A 352 1.30 -13.12 14.18
C ALA A 352 -0.21 -12.87 14.30
N GLY A 353 -0.81 -13.33 15.41
CA GLY A 353 -2.23 -13.16 15.73
C GLY A 353 -3.19 -14.11 14.99
N MET A 354 -2.68 -15.15 14.33
CA MET A 354 -3.48 -16.16 13.63
C MET A 354 -3.72 -17.40 14.51
N GLN A 355 -4.82 -18.09 14.26
CA GLN A 355 -5.09 -19.40 14.86
C GLN A 355 -4.26 -20.50 14.18
N VAL A 356 -4.02 -21.62 14.86
CA VAL A 356 -3.19 -22.72 14.34
C VAL A 356 -3.63 -23.21 12.96
N SER A 357 -4.94 -23.38 12.74
CA SER A 357 -5.48 -23.75 11.43
C SER A 357 -5.17 -22.72 10.34
N GLU A 358 -5.29 -21.42 10.66
CA GLU A 358 -4.98 -20.34 9.73
C GLU A 358 -3.47 -20.25 9.42
N ILE A 359 -2.61 -20.63 10.37
CA ILE A 359 -1.15 -20.72 10.16
C ILE A 359 -0.82 -21.82 9.13
N HIS A 360 -1.49 -22.97 9.19
CA HIS A 360 -1.31 -24.03 8.18
C HIS A 360 -1.75 -23.57 6.79
N ASP A 361 -2.91 -22.92 6.68
CA ASP A 361 -3.39 -22.34 5.42
C ASP A 361 -2.40 -21.30 4.85
N LEU A 362 -1.84 -20.46 5.72
CA LEU A 362 -0.83 -19.48 5.34
C LEU A 362 0.45 -20.17 4.86
N ALA A 363 0.87 -21.24 5.53
CA ALA A 363 2.04 -22.01 5.15
C ALA A 363 1.87 -22.60 3.74
N ASP A 364 0.70 -23.18 3.45
CA ASP A 364 0.39 -23.72 2.13
C ASP A 364 0.37 -22.63 1.06
N LEU A 365 -0.15 -21.44 1.37
CA LEU A 365 -0.06 -20.31 0.45
C LEU A 365 1.39 -19.89 0.17
N ILE A 366 2.25 -19.86 1.19
CA ILE A 366 3.68 -19.52 1.01
C ILE A 366 4.38 -20.58 0.14
N ARG A 367 4.08 -21.87 0.33
CA ARG A 367 4.56 -22.95 -0.55
C ARG A 367 4.12 -22.72 -1.99
N GLN A 368 2.83 -22.43 -2.22
CA GLN A 368 2.33 -22.14 -3.56
C GLN A 368 3.02 -20.92 -4.20
N VAL A 369 3.34 -19.89 -3.43
CA VAL A 369 4.09 -18.72 -3.90
C VAL A 369 5.50 -19.11 -4.35
N ARG A 370 6.20 -19.90 -3.54
CA ARG A 370 7.54 -20.42 -3.86
C ARG A 370 7.48 -21.33 -5.09
N ASP A 371 6.52 -22.25 -5.14
CA ASP A 371 6.37 -23.23 -6.23
C ASP A 371 5.97 -22.54 -7.55
N ALA A 372 5.37 -21.35 -7.48
CA ALA A 372 5.17 -20.47 -8.63
C ALA A 372 6.47 -19.78 -9.12
N GLY A 373 7.60 -19.97 -8.43
CA GLY A 373 8.93 -19.48 -8.77
C GLY A 373 9.34 -18.15 -8.10
N VAL A 374 8.58 -17.69 -7.09
CA VAL A 374 8.92 -16.47 -6.33
C VAL A 374 9.83 -16.83 -5.15
N THR A 375 10.92 -16.10 -4.97
CA THR A 375 11.81 -16.29 -3.81
C THR A 375 11.18 -15.66 -2.56
N VAL A 376 11.26 -16.31 -1.40
CA VAL A 376 10.66 -15.81 -0.16
C VAL A 376 11.73 -15.61 0.91
N LEU A 377 11.75 -14.43 1.52
CA LEU A 377 12.47 -14.18 2.77
C LEU A 377 11.45 -14.05 3.90
N LEU A 378 11.39 -15.06 4.76
CA LEU A 378 10.44 -15.15 5.87
C LEU A 378 11.09 -14.66 7.17
N ILE A 379 10.53 -13.63 7.79
CA ILE A 379 10.88 -13.24 9.14
C ILE A 379 9.80 -13.74 10.06
N GLU A 380 10.16 -14.64 10.98
CA GLU A 380 9.20 -15.28 11.86
C GLU A 380 9.86 -15.76 13.16
N HIS A 381 9.05 -15.94 14.21
CA HIS A 381 9.44 -16.51 15.50
C HIS A 381 8.65 -17.81 15.84
N HIS A 382 7.55 -18.09 15.15
CA HIS A 382 6.85 -19.37 15.18
C HIS A 382 7.71 -20.49 14.55
N MET A 383 8.37 -21.27 15.39
CA MET A 383 9.32 -22.30 14.95
C MET A 383 8.67 -23.38 14.08
N ASP A 384 7.43 -23.79 14.32
CA ASP A 384 6.76 -24.80 13.49
C ASP A 384 6.63 -24.33 12.02
N LEU A 385 6.33 -23.04 11.81
CA LEU A 385 6.26 -22.46 10.48
C LEU A 385 7.64 -22.37 9.84
N VAL A 386 8.64 -21.91 10.59
CA VAL A 386 10.03 -21.80 10.12
C VAL A 386 10.56 -23.16 9.71
N MET A 387 10.42 -24.17 10.56
CA MET A 387 10.95 -25.52 10.33
C MET A 387 10.20 -26.24 9.21
N GLY A 388 8.90 -26.00 9.06
CA GLY A 388 8.06 -26.65 8.05
C GLY A 388 8.06 -26.02 6.66
N LEU A 389 8.65 -24.83 6.49
CA LEU A 389 8.68 -24.10 5.22
C LEU A 389 10.06 -23.78 4.68
N SER A 390 11.03 -23.54 5.56
CA SER A 390 12.29 -22.90 5.16
C SER A 390 13.27 -23.92 4.61
N ASP A 391 13.93 -23.58 3.51
CA ASP A 391 15.04 -24.35 2.95
C ASP A 391 16.35 -24.02 3.70
N ARG A 392 16.51 -22.75 4.09
CA ARG A 392 17.63 -22.24 4.91
C ARG A 392 17.13 -21.30 6.00
N VAL A 393 17.84 -21.25 7.12
CA VAL A 393 17.54 -20.39 8.26
C VAL A 393 18.80 -19.63 8.65
N SER A 394 18.70 -18.31 8.81
CA SER A 394 19.71 -17.46 9.43
C SER A 394 19.19 -16.89 10.74
N VAL A 395 20.05 -16.83 11.74
CA VAL A 395 19.69 -16.31 13.08
C VAL A 395 20.44 -15.02 13.34
N LEU A 396 19.70 -13.96 13.65
CA LEU A 396 20.25 -12.71 14.14
C LEU A 396 20.14 -12.63 15.65
N ASP A 397 21.20 -12.15 16.29
CA ASP A 397 21.18 -11.72 17.68
C ASP A 397 22.01 -10.44 17.86
N TYR A 398 21.50 -9.48 18.63
CA TYR A 398 22.09 -8.14 18.82
C TYR A 398 22.64 -7.48 17.53
N GLY A 399 21.93 -7.64 16.41
CA GLY A 399 22.29 -7.04 15.12
C GLY A 399 23.38 -7.78 14.34
N GLN A 400 23.80 -8.98 14.78
CA GLN A 400 24.80 -9.82 14.11
C GLN A 400 24.22 -11.18 13.72
N LYS A 401 24.74 -11.78 12.65
CA LYS A 401 24.37 -13.15 12.27
C LYS A 401 25.16 -14.15 13.10
N ILE A 402 24.47 -14.90 13.95
CA ILE A 402 25.11 -15.86 14.86
C ILE A 402 25.16 -17.28 14.29
N ALA A 403 24.21 -17.66 13.43
CA ALA A 403 24.13 -18.99 12.84
C ALA A 403 23.44 -18.95 11.47
N GLU A 404 23.77 -19.91 10.61
CA GLU A 404 23.10 -20.14 9.34
C GLU A 404 23.20 -21.62 8.96
N GLY A 405 22.11 -22.21 8.48
CA GLY A 405 22.08 -23.61 8.05
C GLY A 405 20.68 -24.06 7.66
N SER A 406 20.50 -25.36 7.52
CA SER A 406 19.18 -25.98 7.43
C SER A 406 18.39 -25.77 8.74
N PRO A 407 17.05 -25.88 8.71
CA PRO A 407 16.25 -25.74 9.92
C PRO A 407 16.66 -26.71 11.04
N ALA A 408 17.05 -27.95 10.69
CA ALA A 408 17.51 -28.95 11.63
C ALA A 408 18.84 -28.57 12.29
N GLU A 409 19.82 -28.09 11.52
CA GLU A 409 21.12 -27.64 12.04
C GLU A 409 20.95 -26.45 12.98
N VAL A 410 20.16 -25.45 12.58
CA VAL A 410 19.92 -24.24 13.37
C VAL A 410 19.21 -24.55 14.69
N ARG A 411 18.28 -25.52 14.70
CA ARG A 411 17.58 -25.94 15.92
C ARG A 411 18.53 -26.50 16.99
N HIS A 412 19.62 -27.14 16.57
CA HIS A 412 20.60 -27.76 17.46
C HIS A 412 21.85 -26.91 17.70
N ASP A 413 21.95 -25.71 17.10
CA ASP A 413 23.08 -24.81 17.31
C ASP A 413 23.04 -24.20 18.72
N ALA A 414 24.10 -24.43 19.50
CA ALA A 414 24.20 -23.98 20.89
C ALA A 414 24.08 -22.46 21.04
N ARG A 415 24.56 -21.67 20.07
CA ARG A 415 24.46 -20.20 20.11
C ARG A 415 23.02 -19.75 19.94
N VAL A 416 22.26 -20.46 19.10
CA VAL A 416 20.84 -20.19 18.87
C VAL A 416 20.04 -20.54 20.12
N VAL A 417 20.29 -21.70 20.72
CA VAL A 417 19.65 -22.09 21.98
C VAL A 417 19.92 -21.07 23.09
N ALA A 418 21.18 -20.65 23.27
CA ALA A 418 21.57 -19.63 24.25
C ALA A 418 20.87 -18.28 24.01
N ALA A 419 20.81 -17.82 22.76
CA ALA A 419 20.14 -16.55 22.42
C ALA A 419 18.63 -16.55 22.70
N TYR A 420 17.97 -17.72 22.65
CA TYR A 420 16.52 -17.85 22.88
C TYR A 420 16.13 -18.19 24.32
N LEU A 421 16.97 -18.91 25.06
CA LEU A 421 16.71 -19.29 26.46
C LEU A 421 17.31 -18.29 27.47
N GLY A 422 18.23 -17.43 27.01
CA GLY A 422 19.11 -16.68 27.89
C GLY A 422 20.20 -17.59 28.45
N GLU A 423 21.38 -17.02 28.74
CA GLU A 423 22.32 -17.71 29.61
C GLU A 423 21.63 -17.87 30.97
N GLU A 424 21.36 -19.12 31.40
CA GLU A 424 21.10 -19.37 32.81
C GLU A 424 22.30 -18.79 33.57
N THR A 425 22.08 -17.64 34.20
CA THR A 425 23.05 -17.04 35.11
C THR A 425 23.38 -18.07 36.17
N ALA A 426 24.55 -18.69 36.03
CA ALA A 426 25.20 -19.53 37.03
C ALA A 426 25.80 -18.66 38.14
#